data_AF-A0A847ISI3-F1
#
_entry.id   AF-A0A847ISI3-F1
#
_cell.length_a   1.000
_cell.length_b   1.000
_cell.length_c   1.000
_cell.angle_alpha   90.00
_cell.angle_beta   90.00
_cell.angle_gamma   90.00
#
_symmetry.space_group_name_H-M   'P 1'
#
loop_
_entity.id
_entity.type
_entity.pdbx_description
1 polymer ?
#
loop_
_entity_poly.entity_id
_entity_poly.type
_entity_poly.pdbx_seq_one_letter_code
_entity_poly.pdbx_strand_id
1 'polypeptide(L)'
;DHSIVNDGGYNLQITGNTHENSSEPGIVWVMQDSNGNGLPDDTWYELRGSEHSNNRTTRSYAVTYFRQRETGRPVYWTDNEGSTGTIDYLGSFHSQDSYYPLWIDRDYYTLTGTRLESRNYLSPTGSWISPAYDWGYADNNEQDLFRIADAVTPKGEPVEMDFIDFVKVQTGVQGKSGWLGEISTEICSISDYNLIK
;
A
#
# COMPACT_ATOMS: atom_id res chain seq x y z
N ASP A 1 22.85 4.28 3.64
CA ASP A 1 21.92 4.39 2.52
C ASP A 1 22.70 4.17 1.24
N HIS A 2 22.21 3.30 0.36
CA HIS A 2 22.92 2.81 -0.83
C HIS A 2 21.92 2.27 -1.86
N SER A 3 22.29 2.31 -3.14
CA SER A 3 21.50 1.74 -4.22
C SER A 3 21.41 0.21 -4.10
N ILE A 4 20.21 -0.35 -4.29
CA ILE A 4 19.98 -1.79 -4.24
C ILE A 4 20.02 -2.35 -5.65
N VAL A 5 21.00 -3.22 -5.93
CA VAL A 5 21.22 -3.81 -7.25
C VAL A 5 20.13 -4.82 -7.60
N ASN A 6 19.65 -4.76 -8.83
CA ASN A 6 18.83 -5.81 -9.43
C ASN A 6 19.73 -6.92 -9.98
N ASP A 7 19.86 -8.01 -9.23
CA ASP A 7 20.63 -9.19 -9.66
C ASP A 7 19.78 -10.30 -10.30
N GLY A 8 18.50 -10.00 -10.58
CA GLY A 8 17.52 -10.94 -11.14
C GLY A 8 16.87 -11.88 -10.10
N GLY A 9 17.36 -11.90 -8.86
CA GLY A 9 16.75 -12.61 -7.74
C GLY A 9 15.76 -11.75 -6.93
N TYR A 10 15.50 -12.17 -5.70
CA TYR A 10 14.87 -11.30 -4.70
C TYR A 10 15.90 -10.29 -4.20
N ASN A 11 15.52 -9.01 -4.19
CA ASN A 11 16.41 -7.89 -3.87
C ASN A 11 15.94 -7.10 -2.64
N LEU A 12 14.65 -7.13 -2.33
CA LEU A 12 14.07 -6.43 -1.18
C LEU A 12 13.33 -7.40 -0.28
N GLN A 13 13.38 -7.12 1.02
CA GLN A 13 12.48 -7.66 2.01
C GLN A 13 11.76 -6.51 2.70
N ILE A 14 10.42 -6.52 2.65
CA ILE A 14 9.57 -5.47 3.22
C ILE A 14 8.55 -6.13 4.15
N THR A 15 8.94 -6.35 5.40
CA THR A 15 8.09 -7.06 6.37
C THR A 15 7.06 -6.14 7.00
N GLY A 16 5.86 -6.67 7.21
CA GLY A 16 4.79 -6.00 7.94
C GLY A 16 4.45 -6.65 9.28
N ASN A 17 3.23 -6.42 9.75
CA ASN A 17 2.65 -7.01 10.95
C ASN A 17 1.64 -8.15 10.63
N THR A 18 1.66 -8.61 9.38
CA THR A 18 0.84 -9.70 8.90
C THR A 18 0.96 -10.95 9.78
N HIS A 19 -0.19 -11.57 10.00
CA HIS A 19 -0.33 -12.87 10.64
C HIS A 19 -1.39 -13.68 9.89
N GLU A 20 -1.52 -14.97 10.19
CA GLU A 20 -2.47 -15.83 9.49
C GLU A 20 -3.88 -15.21 9.50
N ASN A 21 -4.47 -15.03 8.32
CA ASN A 21 -5.79 -14.42 8.12
C ASN A 21 -5.89 -12.92 8.50
N SER A 22 -4.78 -12.19 8.59
CA SER A 22 -4.76 -10.72 8.79
C SER A 22 -3.72 -10.05 7.89
N SER A 23 -3.89 -10.18 6.57
CA SER A 23 -3.09 -9.46 5.56
C SER A 23 -3.67 -8.08 5.26
N GLU A 24 -2.80 -7.07 5.16
CA GLU A 24 -3.14 -5.68 4.82
C GLU A 24 -2.24 -5.19 3.66
N PRO A 25 -2.45 -5.71 2.44
CA PRO A 25 -1.47 -5.66 1.35
C PRO A 25 -1.02 -4.24 0.99
N GLY A 26 0.28 -4.01 0.99
CA GLY A 26 0.93 -2.80 0.48
C GLY A 26 1.42 -2.96 -0.96
N ILE A 27 1.06 -2.04 -1.84
CA ILE A 27 1.65 -1.91 -3.18
C ILE A 27 3.03 -1.28 -3.03
N VAL A 28 4.04 -1.95 -3.58
CA VAL A 28 5.43 -1.49 -3.54
C VAL A 28 5.77 -0.80 -4.85
N TRP A 29 6.32 0.40 -4.72
CA TRP A 29 6.86 1.20 -5.80
C TRP A 29 8.34 1.41 -5.59
N VAL A 30 9.08 1.42 -6.69
CA VAL A 30 10.52 1.66 -6.69
C VAL A 30 10.89 2.76 -7.67
N MET A 31 12.03 3.40 -7.42
CA MET A 31 12.55 4.48 -8.26
C MET A 31 14.07 4.48 -8.26
N GLN A 32 14.66 4.77 -9.42
CA GLN A 32 16.07 5.13 -9.56
C GLN A 32 16.23 6.65 -9.48
N ASP A 33 17.23 7.12 -8.75
CA ASP A 33 17.72 8.49 -8.80
C ASP A 33 18.52 8.69 -10.10
N SER A 34 17.79 8.83 -11.19
CA SER A 34 18.33 8.95 -12.53
C SER A 34 18.98 10.32 -12.75
N ASN A 35 18.54 11.33 -12.00
CA ASN A 35 19.06 12.69 -12.10
C ASN A 35 20.21 12.98 -11.09
N GLY A 36 20.40 12.12 -10.09
CA GLY A 36 21.51 12.16 -9.13
C GLY A 36 21.37 13.22 -8.03
N ASN A 37 20.15 13.69 -7.74
CA ASN A 37 19.91 14.76 -6.76
C ASN A 37 19.65 14.24 -5.34
N GLY A 38 19.54 12.92 -5.15
CA GLY A 38 19.21 12.28 -3.88
C GLY A 38 17.80 12.53 -3.39
N LEU A 39 16.85 12.83 -4.29
CA LEU A 39 15.44 13.10 -3.98
C LEU A 39 14.50 12.09 -4.64
N PRO A 40 13.35 11.80 -4.02
CA PRO A 40 12.33 10.90 -4.55
C PRO A 40 11.47 11.52 -5.67
N ASP A 41 12.07 12.22 -6.65
CA ASP A 41 11.38 13.06 -7.64
C ASP A 41 11.54 12.63 -9.12
N ASP A 42 12.08 11.44 -9.37
CA ASP A 42 12.14 10.78 -10.68
C ASP A 42 10.90 9.86 -10.94
N THR A 43 11.02 8.90 -11.86
CA THR A 43 9.91 8.06 -12.30
C THR A 43 9.69 6.85 -11.39
N TRP A 44 8.54 6.80 -10.74
CA TRP A 44 8.08 5.67 -9.95
C TRP A 44 7.55 4.52 -10.81
N TYR A 45 8.00 3.31 -10.51
CA TYR A 45 7.51 2.06 -11.11
C TYR A 45 6.90 1.16 -10.04
N GLU A 46 5.74 0.58 -10.30
CA GLU A 46 5.13 -0.42 -9.42
C GLU A 46 5.89 -1.73 -9.57
N LEU A 47 6.15 -2.45 -8.48
CA LEU A 47 6.52 -3.86 -8.55
C LEU A 47 5.23 -4.66 -8.64
N ARG A 48 5.03 -5.35 -9.76
CA ARG A 48 3.81 -6.14 -9.95
C ARG A 48 3.74 -7.29 -8.94
N GLY A 49 2.51 -7.64 -8.53
CA GLY A 49 2.23 -8.82 -7.73
C GLY A 49 1.30 -9.81 -8.42
N SER A 50 0.79 -10.77 -7.66
CA SER A 50 -0.06 -11.87 -8.16
C SER A 50 -1.35 -11.40 -8.87
N GLU A 51 -1.83 -10.19 -8.56
CA GLU A 51 -3.09 -9.65 -9.09
C GLU A 51 -2.87 -8.69 -10.27
N HIS A 52 -1.65 -8.60 -10.79
CA HIS A 52 -1.30 -7.71 -11.91
C HIS A 52 -2.24 -7.86 -13.11
N SER A 53 -2.63 -9.10 -13.42
CA SER A 53 -3.50 -9.46 -14.55
C SER A 53 -4.96 -9.67 -14.14
N ASN A 54 -5.31 -9.44 -12.87
CA ASN A 54 -6.68 -9.59 -12.39
C ASN A 54 -7.53 -8.40 -12.85
N ASN A 55 -8.71 -8.67 -13.42
CA ASN A 55 -9.63 -7.64 -13.89
C ASN A 55 -10.30 -6.84 -12.75
N ARG A 56 -10.17 -7.29 -11.50
CA ARG A 56 -10.62 -6.56 -10.30
C ARG A 56 -9.57 -5.58 -9.76
N THR A 57 -8.36 -5.59 -10.31
CA THR A 57 -7.30 -4.65 -9.97
C THR A 57 -7.47 -3.33 -10.75
N THR A 58 -7.52 -2.20 -10.05
CA THR A 58 -7.66 -0.86 -10.64
C THR A 58 -6.34 -0.10 -10.50
N ARG A 59 -5.54 0.04 -11.58
CA ARG A 59 -4.20 0.70 -11.55
C ARG A 59 -4.21 2.21 -11.49
N SER A 60 -5.28 2.83 -11.99
CA SER A 60 -5.46 4.28 -11.98
C SER A 60 -6.53 4.66 -10.97
N TYR A 61 -6.48 4.02 -9.80
CA TYR A 61 -7.40 4.30 -8.72
C TYR A 61 -7.05 5.66 -8.12
N ALA A 62 -8.08 6.45 -7.83
CA ALA A 62 -7.96 7.73 -7.16
C ALA A 62 -9.03 7.85 -6.08
N VAL A 63 -8.61 8.14 -4.86
CA VAL A 63 -9.49 8.32 -3.71
C VAL A 63 -9.26 9.71 -3.12
N THR A 64 -10.34 10.44 -2.89
CA THR A 64 -10.33 11.77 -2.29
C THR A 64 -10.91 11.70 -0.89
N TYR A 65 -10.14 12.14 0.10
CA TYR A 65 -10.56 12.24 1.49
C TYR A 65 -10.90 13.68 1.84
N PHE A 66 -11.90 13.87 2.69
CA PHE A 66 -12.43 15.18 3.07
C PHE A 66 -12.25 15.43 4.56
N ARG A 67 -11.67 16.58 4.90
CA ARG A 67 -11.49 17.02 6.28
C ARG A 67 -12.86 17.19 6.92
N GLN A 68 -13.01 16.59 8.10
CA GLN A 68 -14.20 16.75 8.92
C GLN A 68 -14.27 18.15 9.54
N ARG A 69 -15.50 18.65 9.77
CA ARG A 69 -15.74 19.97 10.37
C ARG A 69 -15.64 19.99 11.90
N GLU A 70 -15.79 18.83 12.54
CA GLU A 70 -15.78 18.65 13.99
C GLU A 70 -14.81 17.53 14.36
N THR A 71 -14.13 17.65 15.50
CA THR A 71 -13.27 16.58 16.01
C THR A 71 -14.08 15.34 16.39
N GLY A 72 -13.43 14.18 16.38
CA GLY A 72 -14.08 12.91 16.71
C GLY A 72 -15.17 12.47 15.74
N ARG A 73 -15.08 12.90 14.47
CA ARG A 73 -15.97 12.48 13.39
C ARG A 73 -15.25 11.65 12.35
N PRO A 74 -15.95 10.75 11.64
CA PRO A 74 -15.39 10.00 10.52
C PRO A 74 -14.82 10.92 9.43
N VAL A 75 -13.76 10.46 8.76
CA VAL A 75 -13.22 11.10 7.55
C VAL A 75 -13.92 10.50 6.35
N TYR A 76 -14.64 11.32 5.58
CA TYR A 76 -15.35 10.86 4.38
C TYR A 76 -14.40 10.72 3.21
N TRP A 77 -14.71 9.79 2.30
CA TRP A 77 -14.01 9.67 1.03
C TRP A 77 -14.94 9.32 -0.13
N THR A 78 -14.50 9.70 -1.33
CA THR A 78 -15.11 9.32 -2.62
C THR A 78 -14.00 8.86 -3.57
N ASP A 79 -14.27 7.89 -4.42
CA ASP A 79 -13.30 7.46 -5.43
C ASP A 79 -13.75 7.72 -6.87
N ASN A 80 -12.81 7.53 -7.80
CA ASN A 80 -13.05 7.72 -9.23
C ASN A 80 -13.89 6.60 -9.89
N GLU A 81 -14.24 5.56 -9.14
CA GLU A 81 -15.14 4.49 -9.56
C GLU A 81 -16.60 4.77 -9.12
N GLY A 82 -16.84 5.92 -8.49
CA GLY A 82 -18.17 6.34 -8.02
C GLY A 82 -18.56 5.77 -6.65
N SER A 83 -17.64 5.13 -5.95
CA SER A 83 -17.86 4.62 -4.60
C SER A 83 -17.56 5.69 -3.54
N THR A 84 -18.16 5.54 -2.38
CA THR A 84 -18.00 6.45 -1.24
C THR A 84 -17.90 5.67 0.06
N GLY A 85 -17.26 6.25 1.07
CA GLY A 85 -17.24 5.66 2.40
C GLY A 85 -16.62 6.57 3.44
N THR A 86 -16.20 5.96 4.55
CA THR A 86 -15.61 6.64 5.69
C THR A 86 -14.44 5.84 6.25
N ILE A 87 -13.42 6.55 6.73
CA ILE A 87 -12.55 6.07 7.81
C ILE A 87 -13.28 6.40 9.11
N ASP A 88 -13.72 5.37 9.82
CA ASP A 88 -14.59 5.51 10.98
C ASP A 88 -13.81 6.02 12.17
N TYR A 89 -14.36 6.97 12.93
CA TYR A 89 -13.71 7.46 14.13
C TYR A 89 -13.88 6.46 15.29
N LEU A 90 -12.79 5.86 15.74
CA LEU A 90 -12.78 4.82 16.77
C LEU A 90 -12.37 5.40 18.14
N GLY A 91 -13.14 6.38 18.62
CA GLY A 91 -12.84 7.12 19.87
C GLY A 91 -12.79 6.28 21.16
N SER A 92 -13.31 5.05 21.13
CA SER A 92 -13.16 4.10 22.25
C SER A 92 -11.76 3.49 22.34
N PHE A 93 -11.02 3.51 21.23
CA PHE A 93 -9.68 2.92 21.11
C PHE A 93 -8.59 4.00 21.01
N HIS A 94 -8.90 5.15 20.39
CA HIS A 94 -7.93 6.22 20.16
C HIS A 94 -8.45 7.57 20.70
N SER A 95 -7.52 8.43 21.17
CA SER A 95 -7.82 9.75 21.73
C SER A 95 -7.50 10.93 20.81
N GLN A 96 -6.99 10.66 19.60
CA GLN A 96 -6.64 11.68 18.62
C GLN A 96 -7.87 12.39 18.06
N ASP A 97 -7.83 13.71 17.91
CA ASP A 97 -9.00 14.52 17.48
C ASP A 97 -9.53 14.17 16.08
N SER A 98 -8.70 13.56 15.24
CA SER A 98 -8.98 13.30 13.84
C SER A 98 -8.08 12.20 13.27
N TYR A 99 -8.58 11.48 12.27
CA TYR A 99 -7.78 10.60 11.41
C TYR A 99 -7.40 11.26 10.07
N TYR A 100 -7.75 12.54 9.89
CA TYR A 100 -7.29 13.34 8.75
C TYR A 100 -5.87 13.84 9.01
N PRO A 101 -4.94 13.71 8.05
CA PRO A 101 -3.55 14.10 8.25
C PRO A 101 -3.37 15.55 8.71
N LEU A 102 -2.64 15.75 9.82
CA LEU A 102 -2.42 17.07 10.41
C LEU A 102 -1.54 17.99 9.56
N TRP A 103 -0.69 17.41 8.70
CA TRP A 103 0.24 18.14 7.84
C TRP A 103 -0.38 18.63 6.52
N ILE A 104 -1.59 18.19 6.20
CA ILE A 104 -2.35 18.72 5.07
C ILE A 104 -3.16 19.88 5.63
N ASP A 105 -3.11 21.05 4.98
CA ASP A 105 -3.85 22.27 5.37
C ASP A 105 -5.17 22.45 4.59
N ARG A 106 -5.37 21.67 3.53
CA ARG A 106 -6.54 21.71 2.64
C ARG A 106 -7.74 20.96 3.22
N ASP A 107 -8.93 21.30 2.74
CA ASP A 107 -10.19 20.62 3.11
C ASP A 107 -10.33 19.23 2.48
N TYR A 108 -9.54 18.91 1.47
CA TYR A 108 -9.49 17.59 0.86
C TYR A 108 -8.11 17.32 0.24
N TYR A 109 -7.80 16.04 0.06
CA TYR A 109 -6.65 15.59 -0.71
C TYR A 109 -7.01 14.33 -1.48
N THR A 110 -6.36 14.13 -2.63
CA THR A 110 -6.53 12.95 -3.47
C THR A 110 -5.23 12.16 -3.49
N LEU A 111 -5.33 10.86 -3.23
CA LEU A 111 -4.25 9.91 -3.44
C LEU A 111 -4.55 9.06 -4.67
N THR A 112 -3.49 8.69 -5.38
CA THR A 112 -3.57 7.84 -6.57
C THR A 112 -2.66 6.63 -6.43
N GLY A 113 -3.03 5.53 -7.09
CA GLY A 113 -2.22 4.32 -7.15
C GLY A 113 -3.03 3.13 -7.64
N THR A 114 -2.59 1.94 -7.28
CA THR A 114 -3.26 0.68 -7.60
C THR A 114 -4.11 0.20 -6.43
N ARG A 115 -5.35 -0.21 -6.73
CA ARG A 115 -6.27 -0.82 -5.77
C ARG A 115 -6.55 -2.27 -6.15
N LEU A 116 -6.28 -3.18 -5.23
CA LEU A 116 -6.65 -4.59 -5.25
C LEU A 116 -8.09 -4.78 -4.76
N GLU A 117 -8.69 -5.92 -5.10
CA GLU A 117 -9.96 -6.33 -4.49
C GLU A 117 -9.77 -6.62 -3.00
N SER A 118 -10.49 -5.93 -2.12
CA SER A 118 -10.50 -6.29 -0.70
C SER A 118 -11.07 -7.70 -0.50
N ARG A 119 -10.28 -8.61 0.08
CA ARG A 119 -10.65 -10.02 0.32
C ARG A 119 -11.20 -10.26 1.73
N ASN A 120 -11.30 -9.22 2.55
CA ASN A 120 -11.71 -9.37 3.94
C ASN A 120 -13.20 -9.74 4.08
N TYR A 121 -13.53 -10.59 5.03
CA TYR A 121 -14.91 -10.98 5.32
C TYR A 121 -15.11 -11.33 6.79
N LEU A 122 -16.36 -11.24 7.25
CA LEU A 122 -16.76 -11.71 8.57
C LEU A 122 -17.03 -13.22 8.50
N SER A 123 -16.27 -14.01 9.24
CA SER A 123 -16.44 -15.46 9.33
C SER A 123 -17.77 -15.82 10.01
N PRO A 124 -18.28 -17.06 9.82
CA PRO A 124 -19.46 -17.54 10.53
C PRO A 124 -19.32 -17.54 12.06
N THR A 125 -18.09 -17.55 12.59
CA THR A 125 -17.81 -17.48 14.03
C THR A 125 -17.67 -16.06 14.55
N GLY A 126 -17.84 -15.04 13.69
CA GLY A 126 -17.78 -13.63 14.06
C GLY A 126 -16.38 -13.01 14.05
N SER A 127 -15.38 -13.68 13.48
CA SER A 127 -14.02 -13.15 13.33
C SER A 127 -13.86 -12.51 11.96
N TRP A 128 -13.22 -11.34 11.88
CA TRP A 128 -12.79 -10.80 10.59
C TRP A 128 -11.57 -11.56 10.09
N ILE A 129 -11.60 -11.92 8.81
CA ILE A 129 -10.58 -12.69 8.11
C ILE A 129 -10.15 -11.88 6.90
N SER A 130 -8.86 -11.60 6.78
CA SER A 130 -8.20 -10.97 5.63
C SER A 130 -7.17 -11.94 5.04
N PRO A 131 -7.56 -12.76 4.06
CA PRO A 131 -6.64 -13.71 3.42
C PRO A 131 -5.51 -13.00 2.68
N ALA A 132 -4.32 -13.58 2.72
CA ALA A 132 -3.19 -13.12 1.94
C ALA A 132 -3.42 -13.25 0.43
N TYR A 133 -2.66 -12.46 -0.30
CA TYR A 133 -2.42 -12.59 -1.74
C TYR A 133 -1.18 -13.44 -1.97
N ASP A 134 -1.02 -13.98 -3.18
CA ASP A 134 0.02 -15.00 -3.41
C ASP A 134 1.44 -14.44 -3.27
N TRP A 135 1.73 -13.26 -3.86
CA TRP A 135 3.06 -12.63 -3.81
C TRP A 135 3.04 -11.17 -4.30
N GLY A 136 4.10 -10.43 -4.00
CA GLY A 136 4.36 -9.09 -4.54
C GLY A 136 3.65 -7.94 -3.81
N TYR A 137 3.26 -8.16 -2.56
CA TYR A 137 2.67 -7.14 -1.70
C TYR A 137 3.34 -7.15 -0.35
N ALA A 138 3.49 -5.98 0.27
CA ALA A 138 4.02 -5.86 1.63
C ALA A 138 2.89 -6.09 2.64
N ASP A 139 3.23 -6.43 3.88
CA ASP A 139 2.27 -6.75 4.92
C ASP A 139 1.23 -7.80 4.49
N ASN A 140 1.75 -8.83 3.83
CA ASN A 140 0.93 -9.83 3.14
C ASN A 140 1.24 -11.25 3.60
N ASN A 141 2.51 -11.59 3.75
CA ASN A 141 3.00 -12.82 4.35
C ASN A 141 4.28 -12.58 5.16
N GLU A 142 4.72 -13.56 5.95
CA GLU A 142 5.86 -13.38 6.86
C GLU A 142 7.18 -12.98 6.17
N GLN A 143 7.38 -13.32 4.89
CA GLN A 143 8.65 -13.09 4.22
C GLN A 143 8.66 -11.81 3.38
N ASP A 144 7.56 -11.51 2.68
CA ASP A 144 7.36 -10.34 1.81
C ASP A 144 8.64 -9.95 1.04
N LEU A 145 9.03 -10.85 0.13
CA LEU A 145 10.20 -10.68 -0.74
C LEU A 145 9.80 -10.13 -2.10
N PHE A 146 10.62 -9.21 -2.62
CA PHE A 146 10.36 -8.52 -3.88
C PHE A 146 11.56 -8.58 -4.82
N ARG A 147 11.27 -8.66 -6.11
CA ARG A 147 12.26 -8.60 -7.19
C ARG A 147 12.14 -7.24 -7.86
N ILE A 148 13.25 -6.54 -8.05
CA ILE A 148 13.25 -5.29 -8.83
C ILE A 148 12.86 -5.58 -10.28
N ALA A 149 13.19 -6.77 -10.79
CA ALA A 149 12.79 -7.24 -12.12
C ALA A 149 11.27 -7.35 -12.35
N ASP A 150 10.44 -7.22 -11.31
CA ASP A 150 8.98 -7.15 -11.44
C ASP A 150 8.45 -5.71 -11.61
N ALA A 151 9.34 -4.73 -11.79
CA ALA A 151 8.95 -3.36 -12.09
C ALA A 151 8.16 -3.24 -13.39
N VAL A 152 7.10 -2.44 -13.36
CA VAL A 152 6.24 -2.15 -14.52
C VAL A 152 5.95 -0.66 -14.66
N THR A 153 5.78 -0.24 -15.91
CA THR A 153 5.31 1.10 -16.27
C THR A 153 3.85 1.31 -15.80
N PRO A 154 3.34 2.56 -15.78
CA PRO A 154 1.93 2.83 -15.47
C PRO A 154 0.92 2.10 -16.38
N LYS A 155 1.34 1.65 -17.56
CA LYS A 155 0.53 0.86 -18.49
C LYS A 155 0.56 -0.65 -18.19
N GLY A 156 1.38 -1.09 -17.24
CA GLY A 156 1.56 -2.49 -16.87
C GLY A 156 2.61 -3.24 -17.69
N GLU A 157 3.36 -2.55 -18.56
CA GLU A 157 4.45 -3.14 -19.33
C GLU A 157 5.72 -3.28 -18.46
N PRO A 158 6.47 -4.40 -18.56
CA PRO A 158 7.74 -4.58 -17.84
C PRO A 158 8.75 -3.46 -18.12
N VAL A 159 9.54 -3.10 -17.12
CA VAL A 159 10.70 -2.21 -17.26
C VAL A 159 11.93 -2.86 -16.67
N GLU A 160 13.05 -2.80 -17.40
CA GLU A 160 14.35 -3.23 -16.89
C GLU A 160 14.99 -2.09 -16.12
N MET A 161 15.46 -2.39 -14.90
CA MET A 161 16.14 -1.45 -14.01
C MET A 161 17.38 -2.13 -13.45
N ASP A 162 18.53 -1.45 -13.43
CA ASP A 162 19.79 -2.00 -12.93
C ASP A 162 19.87 -1.98 -11.40
N PHE A 163 19.22 -0.99 -10.78
CA PHE A 163 19.17 -0.80 -9.34
C PHE A 163 17.96 0.06 -8.97
N ILE A 164 17.76 0.31 -7.67
CA ILE A 164 16.81 1.30 -7.14
C ILE A 164 17.48 2.10 -6.02
N ASP A 165 16.97 3.30 -5.78
CA ASP A 165 17.43 4.18 -4.70
C ASP A 165 16.31 4.51 -3.72
N PHE A 166 15.05 4.46 -4.17
CA PHE A 166 13.90 4.74 -3.34
C PHE A 166 12.84 3.66 -3.43
N VAL A 167 12.18 3.44 -2.29
CA VAL A 167 11.02 2.57 -2.14
C VAL A 167 9.88 3.40 -1.54
N LYS A 168 8.68 3.19 -2.07
CA LYS A 168 7.44 3.74 -1.52
C LYS A 168 6.42 2.62 -1.40
N VAL A 169 5.78 2.51 -0.24
CA VAL A 169 4.70 1.55 -0.01
C VAL A 169 3.40 2.30 0.18
N GLN A 170 2.33 1.85 -0.48
CA GLN A 170 0.99 2.42 -0.37
C GLN A 170 0.00 1.31 -0.03
N THR A 171 -0.98 1.56 0.84
CA THR A 171 -2.05 0.60 1.10
C THR A 171 -2.76 0.23 -0.19
N GLY A 172 -2.84 -1.07 -0.46
CA GLY A 172 -3.32 -1.63 -1.72
C GLY A 172 -4.81 -1.90 -1.78
N VAL A 173 -5.54 -1.74 -0.67
CA VAL A 173 -6.99 -1.93 -0.61
C VAL A 173 -7.70 -0.69 -0.08
N GLN A 174 -8.93 -0.49 -0.55
CA GLN A 174 -9.86 0.45 0.08
C GLN A 174 -10.95 -0.37 0.76
N GLY A 175 -10.70 -0.79 1.99
CA GLY A 175 -11.54 -1.72 2.73
C GLY A 175 -11.55 -1.45 4.24
N LYS A 176 -12.52 -2.04 4.93
CA LYS A 176 -12.61 -2.03 6.40
C LYS A 176 -13.24 -3.31 6.93
N SER A 177 -12.83 -3.71 8.13
CA SER A 177 -13.27 -4.91 8.85
C SER A 177 -14.22 -4.53 9.99
N GLY A 178 -15.32 -3.84 9.64
CA GLY A 178 -16.38 -3.47 10.59
C GLY A 178 -15.85 -2.67 11.78
N TRP A 179 -16.02 -3.21 13.00
CA TRP A 179 -15.59 -2.57 14.24
C TRP A 179 -14.07 -2.53 14.45
N LEU A 180 -13.30 -3.30 13.67
CA LEU A 180 -11.84 -3.24 13.71
C LEU A 180 -11.30 -2.00 12.98
N GLY A 181 -12.12 -1.37 12.14
CA GLY A 181 -11.70 -0.21 11.35
C GLY A 181 -11.23 -0.58 9.95
N GLU A 182 -10.55 0.37 9.33
CA GLU A 182 -9.91 0.25 8.03
C GLU A 182 -8.91 -0.90 7.95
N ILE A 183 -8.62 -1.33 6.73
CA ILE A 183 -7.47 -2.19 6.44
C ILE A 183 -6.33 -1.26 6.03
N SER A 184 -5.22 -1.33 6.75
CA SER A 184 -4.09 -0.41 6.59
C SER A 184 -2.77 -1.14 6.65
N THR A 185 -2.01 -1.09 5.57
CA THR A 185 -0.66 -1.67 5.53
C THR A 185 0.23 -1.13 6.65
N GLU A 186 0.78 -2.04 7.45
CA GLU A 186 1.73 -1.77 8.51
C GLU A 186 3.12 -2.28 8.11
N ILE A 187 4.13 -1.40 8.11
CA ILE A 187 5.50 -1.77 7.75
C ILE A 187 6.39 -1.77 8.98
N CYS A 188 7.02 -2.92 9.25
CA CYS A 188 7.95 -3.12 10.35
C CYS A 188 9.40 -2.90 9.89
N SER A 189 9.77 -3.35 8.69
CA SER A 189 11.13 -3.18 8.18
C SER A 189 11.20 -3.15 6.66
N ILE A 190 12.22 -2.46 6.14
CA ILE A 190 12.60 -2.46 4.72
C ILE A 190 14.10 -2.74 4.68
N SER A 191 14.51 -3.81 4.00
CA SER A 191 15.91 -4.26 3.96
C SER A 191 16.36 -4.59 2.54
N ASP A 192 17.62 -4.29 2.24
CA ASP A 192 18.32 -4.84 1.08
C ASP A 192 18.53 -6.35 1.29
N TYR A 193 17.71 -7.14 0.62
CA TYR A 193 17.74 -8.59 0.74
C TYR A 193 19.01 -9.18 0.12
N ASN A 194 19.70 -8.46 -0.77
CA ASN A 194 20.97 -8.92 -1.33
C ASN A 194 22.04 -9.12 -0.24
N LEU A 195 21.94 -8.41 0.88
CA LEU A 195 22.91 -8.46 1.98
C LEU A 195 22.58 -9.54 3.03
N ILE A 196 21.39 -10.13 2.99
CA ILE A 196 20.89 -11.04 4.05
C ILE A 196 20.43 -12.41 3.54
N LYS A 197 20.43 -12.63 2.22
CA LYS A 197 20.02 -13.90 1.59
C LYS A 197 21.04 -15.02 1.67
#